data_AF-A0A1V6LX92-F1
#
_entry.id   AF-A0A1V6LX92-F1
#
_cell.length_a   1.000
_cell.length_b   1.000
_cell.length_c   1.000
_cell.angle_alpha   90.00
_cell.angle_beta   90.00
_cell.angle_gamma   90.00
#
_symmetry.space_group_name_H-M   'P 1'
#
loop_
_entity.id
_entity.type
_entity.pdbx_description
1 polymer ?
#
loop_
_entity_poly.entity_id
_entity_poly.type
_entity_poly.pdbx_seq_one_letter_code
_entity_poly.pdbx_strand_id
1 'polypeptide(L)'
;MLVLTRKLGESITIGDEVKITIVDCQGKQVKVGIVAPKHVKVHREEIFEKIQQENIKAAKVSKRALAEVAQNLKKNDIRSNTIWKDTASSCENSIKKENNHDKY
;
A
#
# COMPACT_ATOMS: atom_id res chain seq x y z
N MET A 1 -2.87 -15.71 -28.92
CA MET A 1 -4.25 -15.34 -28.51
C MET A 1 -5.19 -16.43 -28.97
N LEU A 2 -5.98 -17.02 -28.06
CA LEU A 2 -7.04 -17.98 -28.39
C LEU A 2 -8.39 -17.28 -28.26
N VAL A 3 -9.26 -17.41 -29.26
CA VAL A 3 -10.56 -16.73 -29.30
C VAL A 3 -11.68 -17.77 -29.21
N LEU A 4 -12.56 -17.60 -28.24
CA LEU A 4 -13.70 -18.49 -28.02
C LEU A 4 -14.98 -17.66 -27.86
N THR A 5 -16.03 -18.03 -28.58
CA THR A 5 -17.35 -17.42 -28.45
C THR A 5 -18.17 -18.23 -27.47
N ARG A 6 -18.69 -17.58 -26.42
CA ARG A 6 -19.56 -18.17 -25.40
C ARG A 6 -20.90 -17.42 -25.31
N LYS A 7 -21.96 -18.13 -24.97
CA LYS A 7 -23.27 -17.56 -24.65
C LYS A 7 -23.37 -17.21 -23.16
N LEU A 8 -24.44 -16.51 -22.79
CA LEU A 8 -24.78 -16.23 -21.39
C LEU A 8 -24.91 -17.53 -20.58
N GLY A 9 -24.28 -17.57 -19.41
CA GLY A 9 -24.25 -18.74 -18.54
C GLY A 9 -23.20 -19.80 -18.90
N GLU A 10 -22.55 -19.70 -20.06
CA GLU A 10 -21.46 -20.62 -20.40
C GLU A 10 -20.15 -20.21 -19.73
N SER A 11 -19.29 -21.21 -19.48
CA SER A 11 -18.01 -21.02 -18.81
C SER A 11 -16.82 -21.52 -19.65
N ILE A 12 -15.66 -20.91 -19.42
CA ILE A 12 -14.35 -21.27 -19.95
C ILE A 12 -13.47 -21.67 -18.76
N THR A 13 -12.77 -22.78 -18.87
CA THR A 13 -11.81 -23.23 -17.85
C THR A 13 -10.39 -23.07 -18.36
N ILE A 14 -9.51 -22.53 -17.52
CA ILE A 14 -8.07 -22.39 -17.80
C ILE A 14 -7.34 -23.28 -16.80
N GLY A 15 -6.72 -24.35 -17.30
CA GLY A 15 -6.19 -25.43 -16.47
C GLY A 15 -7.29 -26.06 -15.62
N ASP A 16 -6.95 -26.42 -14.38
CA ASP A 16 -7.87 -27.08 -13.43
C ASP A 16 -8.40 -26.12 -12.35
N GLU A 17 -7.81 -24.94 -12.24
CA GLU A 17 -8.02 -24.04 -11.09
C GLU A 17 -8.86 -22.80 -11.41
N VAL A 18 -8.88 -22.34 -12.66
CA VAL A 18 -9.52 -21.08 -13.02
C VAL A 18 -10.73 -21.33 -13.91
N LYS A 19 -11.89 -20.80 -13.50
CA LYS A 19 -13.15 -20.85 -14.25
C LYS A 19 -13.67 -19.44 -14.49
N ILE A 20 -13.90 -19.11 -15.74
CA ILE A 20 -14.45 -17.85 -16.20
C ILE A 20 -15.88 -18.10 -16.67
N THR A 21 -16.86 -17.38 -16.16
CA THR A 21 -18.28 -17.55 -16.51
C THR A 21 -18.84 -16.23 -17.02
N ILE A 22 -19.58 -16.28 -18.12
CA ILE A 22 -20.29 -15.10 -18.61
C ILE A 22 -21.60 -14.97 -17.83
N VAL A 23 -21.67 -14.00 -16.93
CA VAL A 23 -22.82 -13.81 -16.03
C VAL A 23 -23.94 -13.04 -16.73
N ASP A 24 -23.58 -11.97 -17.43
CA ASP A 24 -24.53 -11.06 -18.05
C ASP A 24 -23.87 -10.33 -19.22
N CYS A 25 -24.66 -9.93 -20.20
CA CYS A 25 -24.21 -9.20 -21.38
C CYS A 25 -25.24 -8.13 -21.69
N GLN A 26 -24.85 -6.88 -21.44
CA GLN A 26 -25.70 -5.71 -21.61
C GLN A 26 -25.06 -4.81 -22.66
N GLY A 27 -25.51 -4.94 -23.90
CA GLY A 27 -25.03 -4.14 -25.04
C GLY A 27 -23.53 -4.29 -25.26
N LYS A 28 -22.75 -3.29 -24.80
CA LYS A 28 -21.28 -3.26 -24.91
C LYS A 28 -20.55 -3.73 -23.66
N GLN A 29 -21.25 -3.94 -22.55
CA GLN A 29 -20.65 -4.36 -21.28
C GLN A 29 -20.97 -5.83 -21.02
N VAL A 30 -19.96 -6.58 -20.59
CA VAL A 30 -20.09 -7.99 -20.24
C VAL A 30 -19.68 -8.17 -18.79
N LYS A 31 -20.55 -8.75 -17.97
CA LYS A 31 -20.22 -9.17 -16.62
C LYS A 31 -19.56 -10.54 -16.69
N VAL A 32 -18.31 -10.58 -16.27
CA VAL A 32 -17.51 -11.80 -16.24
C VAL A 32 -17.31 -12.20 -14.79
N GLY A 33 -17.76 -13.40 -14.44
CA GLY A 33 -17.45 -14.04 -13.16
C GLY A 33 -16.14 -14.81 -13.30
N ILE A 34 -15.21 -14.61 -12.38
CA ILE A 34 -13.94 -15.33 -12.36
C ILE A 34 -13.86 -16.05 -11.02
N VAL A 35 -13.74 -17.37 -11.08
CA VAL A 35 -13.48 -18.23 -9.93
C VAL A 35 -12.05 -18.72 -10.07
N ALA A 36 -11.22 -18.34 -9.11
CA ALA A 36 -9.83 -18.74 -9.03
C ALA A 36 -9.45 -18.94 -7.55
N PRO A 37 -8.50 -19.84 -7.25
CA PRO A 37 -8.00 -20.03 -5.89
C PRO A 37 -7.17 -18.83 -5.41
N LYS A 38 -6.99 -18.71 -4.09
CA LYS A 38 -6.37 -17.53 -3.44
C LYS A 38 -4.92 -17.26 -3.85
N HIS A 39 -4.20 -18.27 -4.33
CA HIS A 39 -2.82 -18.09 -4.79
C HIS A 39 -2.74 -17.42 -6.17
N VAL A 40 -3.80 -17.52 -6.99
CA VAL A 40 -3.88 -16.84 -8.28
C VAL A 40 -4.51 -15.47 -8.08
N LYS A 41 -3.71 -14.41 -8.27
CA LYS A 41 -4.20 -13.03 -8.19
C LYS A 41 -4.95 -12.67 -9.46
N VAL A 42 -6.17 -12.16 -9.30
CA VAL A 42 -6.99 -11.64 -10.40
C VAL A 42 -7.04 -10.12 -10.27
N HIS A 43 -6.60 -9.41 -11.32
CA HIS A 43 -6.60 -7.96 -11.38
C HIS A 43 -7.26 -7.49 -12.67
N ARG A 44 -7.72 -6.24 -12.67
CA ARG A 44 -8.10 -5.57 -13.92
C ARG A 44 -6.82 -5.14 -14.65
N GLU A 45 -6.82 -5.25 -15.97
CA GLU A 45 -5.64 -5.03 -16.80
C GLU A 45 -5.01 -3.66 -16.55
N GLU A 46 -5.83 -2.61 -16.54
CA GLU A 46 -5.38 -1.22 -16.38
C GLU A 46 -4.73 -0.95 -15.02
N ILE A 47 -5.12 -1.72 -13.99
CA ILE A 47 -4.53 -1.62 -12.66
C ILE A 47 -3.20 -2.37 -12.64
N PHE A 48 -3.15 -3.55 -13.26
CA PHE A 48 -1.97 -4.38 -13.32
C PHE A 48 -0.82 -3.68 -14.07
N GLU A 49 -1.11 -3.06 -15.22
CA GLU A 49 -0.12 -2.30 -15.99
C GLU A 49 0.46 -1.13 -15.18
N LYS A 50 -0.39 -0.37 -14.49
CA LYS A 50 0.05 0.76 -13.64
C LYS A 50 0.98 0.29 -12.54
N ILE A 51 0.62 -0.79 -11.84
CA ILE A 51 1.45 -1.35 -10.76
C ILE A 51 2.81 -1.78 -11.32
N GLN A 52 2.85 -2.45 -12.48
CA GLN A 52 4.11 -2.84 -13.09
C GLN A 52 4.97 -1.63 -13.47
N GLN A 53 4.38 -0.61 -14.07
CA GLN A 53 5.10 0.61 -14.44
C GLN A 53 5.71 1.31 -13.22
N GLU A 54 4.93 1.45 -12.14
CA GLU A 54 5.43 2.06 -10.90
C GLU A 54 6.52 1.22 -10.24
N ASN A 55 6.39 -0.11 -10.23
CA ASN A 55 7.45 -1.01 -9.74
C ASN A 55 8.75 -0.84 -10.52
N ILE A 56 8.66 -0.72 -11.86
CA ILE A 56 9.83 -0.48 -12.72
C ILE A 56 10.46 0.89 -12.43
N LYS A 57 9.66 1.94 -12.24
CA LYS A 57 10.16 3.27 -11.88
C LYS A 57 10.87 3.25 -10.53
N ALA A 58 10.28 2.59 -9.54
CA ALA A 58 10.87 2.44 -8.22
C ALA A 58 12.20 1.67 -8.26
N ALA A 59 12.31 0.63 -9.09
CA ALA A 59 13.54 -0.14 -9.26
C ALA A 59 14.69 0.66 -9.92
N LYS A 60 14.37 1.72 -10.68
CA LYS A 60 15.35 2.55 -11.41
C LYS A 60 15.92 3.71 -10.57
N VAL A 61 15.54 3.84 -9.31
CA VAL A 61 15.99 4.95 -8.46
C VAL A 61 17.50 4.85 -8.19
N SER A 62 18.22 5.95 -8.39
CA SER A 62 19.67 5.99 -8.23
C SER A 62 20.12 5.84 -6.78
N LYS A 63 21.28 5.21 -6.56
CA LYS A 63 21.90 5.03 -5.24
C LYS A 63 22.11 6.36 -4.49
N ARG A 64 22.36 7.44 -5.23
CA ARG A 64 22.53 8.79 -4.67
C ARG A 64 21.21 9.34 -4.11
N ALA A 65 20.11 9.19 -4.85
CA ALA A 65 18.78 9.62 -4.39
C ALA A 65 18.33 8.82 -3.15
N LEU A 66 18.63 7.53 -3.09
CA LEU A 66 18.35 6.70 -1.92
C LEU A 66 19.15 7.15 -0.68
N ALA A 67 20.43 7.49 -0.85
CA ALA A 67 21.28 7.97 0.24
C ALA A 67 20.78 9.31 0.81
N GLU A 68 20.32 10.22 -0.05
CA GLU A 68 19.76 11.51 0.35
C GLU A 68 18.46 11.34 1.15
N VAL A 69 17.53 10.49 0.67
CA VAL A 69 16.29 10.17 1.41
C VAL A 69 16.61 9.55 2.77
N ALA A 70 17.57 8.63 2.85
CA ALA A 70 17.96 8.00 4.11
C ALA A 70 18.52 9.01 5.14
N GLN A 71 19.28 10.00 4.70
CA GLN A 71 19.80 11.06 5.57
C GLN A 71 18.68 11.97 6.11
N ASN A 72 17.69 12.26 5.27
CA ASN A 72 16.54 13.08 5.67
C ASN A 72 15.63 12.37 6.67
N LEU A 73 15.41 11.06 6.51
CA LEU A 73 14.65 10.26 7.49
C LEU A 73 15.34 10.22 8.86
N LYS A 74 16.67 10.06 8.91
CA LYS A 74 17.44 10.11 10.17
C LYS A 74 17.34 11.47 10.87
N LYS A 75 17.38 12.58 10.12
CA LYS A 75 17.25 13.93 10.69
C LYS A 75 15.87 14.19 11.32
N ASN A 76 14.81 13.61 10.75
CA ASN A 76 13.47 13.78 11.29
C ASN A 76 13.20 12.93 12.54
N ASP A 77 13.77 11.73 12.64
CA ASP A 77 13.67 10.90 13.85
C ASP A 77 14.41 11.51 15.05
N ILE A 78 15.49 12.26 14.79
CA ILE A 78 16.19 13.03 15.84
C ILE A 78 15.31 14.20 16.33
N ARG A 79 14.55 14.86 15.43
CA ARG A 79 13.68 15.99 15.82
C ARG A 79 12.50 15.56 16.70
N SER A 80 11.89 14.40 16.47
CA SER A 80 10.86 13.87 17.37
C SER A 80 11.46 13.60 18.75
N ASN A 81 12.61 12.94 18.83
CA ASN A 81 13.24 12.58 20.11
C ASN A 81 13.73 13.77 20.95
N THR A 82 14.06 14.93 20.36
CA THR A 82 14.43 16.12 21.14
C THR A 82 13.20 16.82 21.75
N ILE A 83 12.08 16.89 21.02
CA ILE A 83 10.85 17.55 21.48
C ILE A 83 10.27 16.86 22.73
N TRP A 84 10.30 15.52 22.80
CA TRP A 84 9.84 14.78 23.99
C TRP A 84 10.79 14.90 25.19
N LYS A 85 12.09 15.10 24.97
CA LYS A 85 13.08 15.30 26.05
C LYS A 85 12.99 16.70 26.65
N ASP A 86 12.77 17.72 25.82
CA ASP A 86 12.66 19.11 26.27
C ASP A 86 11.35 19.35 27.04
N THR A 87 10.25 18.68 26.65
CA THR A 87 8.97 18.74 27.37
C THR A 87 8.98 17.99 28.70
N ALA A 88 9.66 16.84 28.79
CA ALA A 88 9.84 16.09 30.04
C ALA A 88 10.68 16.87 31.06
N SER A 89 11.78 17.50 30.63
CA SER A 89 12.65 18.33 31.48
C SER A 89 11.95 19.62 31.97
N SER A 90 11.04 20.18 31.17
CA SER A 90 10.24 21.36 31.53
C SER A 90 9.17 21.05 32.60
N CYS A 91 8.53 19.87 32.54
CA CYS A 91 7.57 19.44 33.56
C CYS A 91 8.26 19.14 34.90
N GLU A 92 9.41 18.45 34.91
CA GLU A 92 10.16 18.17 36.15
C GLU A 92 10.63 19.44 36.86
N ASN A 93 11.02 20.48 36.11
CA ASN A 93 11.40 21.77 36.67
C ASN A 93 10.21 22.60 37.18
N SER A 94 8.99 22.33 36.69
CA SER A 94 7.77 22.98 37.16
C SER A 94 7.25 22.33 38.44
N ILE A 95 7.30 21.00 38.54
CA ILE A 95 6.93 20.24 39.75
C ILE A 95 7.89 20.52 40.93
N LYS A 96 9.17 20.81 40.66
CA LYS A 96 10.12 21.22 41.72
C LYS A 96 9.92 22.66 42.21
N LYS A 97 9.25 23.53 41.45
CA LYS A 97 8.97 24.92 41.86
C LYS A 97 7.72 25.03 42.74
N GLU A 98 6.70 24.20 42.55
CA GLU A 98 5.51 24.17 43.43
C GLU A 98 5.84 23.58 44.82
N ASN A 99 6.70 22.56 44.90
CA ASN A 99 7.06 21.91 46.17
C ASN A 99 8.00 22.72 47.09
N ASN A 100 8.36 23.96 46.72
CA ASN A 100 9.26 24.81 47.49
C ASN A 100 8.55 26.03 48.12
N HIS A 101 7.22 26.09 48.04
CA HIS A 101 6.41 27.14 48.67
C HIS A 101 5.75 26.73 50.00
N ASP A 102 5.77 25.44 50.35
CA ASP A 102 5.16 24.90 51.59
C ASP A 102 6.17 24.67 52.73
N LYS A 103 7.30 25.38 52.73
CA LYS A 103 8.21 25.47 53.88
C LYS A 103 8.56 26.92 54.13
N TYR A 104 7.65 27.65 54.77
CA TYR A 104 7.88 28.54 55.92
C TYR A 104 6.55 29.10 56.43
#